data_AF-A0A7U1GDG3-F1
#
_entry.id   AF-A0A7U1GDG3-F1
#
_cell.length_a   1.000
_cell.length_b   1.000
_cell.length_c   1.000
_cell.angle_alpha   90.00
_cell.angle_beta   90.00
_cell.angle_gamma   90.00
#
_symmetry.space_group_name_H-M   'P 1'
#
loop_
_entity.id
_entity.type
_entity.pdbx_description
1 polymer ?
#
loop_
_entity_poly.entity_id
_entity_poly.type
_entity_poly.pdbx_seq_one_letter_code
_entity_poly.pdbx_strand_id
1 'polypeptide(L)' 'MHKFVVSYEIPPMQGTLNVDINAKDEDEALYIARNFLPRAAKVRGAKPKHYTI' A
#
# COMPACT_ATOMS: atom_id res chain seq x y z
N MET A 1 7.47 14.03 3.67
CA MET A 1 6.55 12.88 3.57
C MET A 1 6.02 12.82 2.17
N HIS A 2 6.11 11.67 1.53
CA HIS A 2 5.59 11.39 0.20
C HIS A 2 4.36 10.50 0.32
N LYS A 3 3.45 10.60 -0.65
CA LYS A 3 2.35 9.66 -0.78
C LYS A 3 2.83 8.45 -1.56
N PHE A 4 2.55 7.26 -1.04
CA PHE A 4 2.78 5.99 -1.69
C PHE A 4 1.44 5.31 -1.91
N VAL A 5 1.26 4.72 -3.09
CA VAL A 5 0.14 3.81 -3.36
C VAL A 5 0.62 2.40 -3.04
N VAL A 6 -0.01 1.77 -2.05
CA VAL A 6 0.24 0.37 -1.70
C VAL A 6 -0.86 -0.50 -2.28
N SER A 7 -0.46 -1.48 -3.10
CA SER A 7 -1.37 -2.46 -3.68
C SER A 7 -1.44 -3.72 -2.82
N TYR A 8 -2.64 -4.22 -2.54
CA TYR A 8 -2.85 -5.42 -1.73
C TYR A 8 -4.07 -6.22 -2.20
N GLU A 9 -4.11 -7.49 -1.83
CA GLU A 9 -5.22 -8.42 -2.11
C GLU A 9 -5.75 -8.98 -0.80
N ILE A 10 -7.04 -9.29 -0.70
CA ILE A 10 -7.63 -9.98 0.46
C ILE A 10 -8.32 -11.26 -0.05
N PRO A 11 -7.72 -12.45 0.05
CA PRO A 11 -8.42 -13.69 -0.29
C PRO A 11 -9.68 -13.88 0.56
N PRO A 12 -10.78 -14.43 0.01
CA PRO A 12 -10.96 -14.96 -1.35
C PRO A 12 -11.37 -13.90 -2.40
N MET A 13 -11.29 -12.61 -2.07
CA MET A 13 -11.71 -11.53 -2.96
C MET A 13 -10.87 -11.54 -4.24
N GLN A 14 -11.53 -11.42 -5.40
CA GLN A 14 -10.86 -11.29 -6.68
C GLN A 14 -10.54 -9.82 -6.96
N GLY A 15 -9.28 -9.55 -7.28
CA GLY A 15 -8.80 -8.22 -7.65
C GLY A 15 -7.84 -7.60 -6.64
N THR A 16 -7.23 -6.50 -7.05
CA THR A 16 -6.22 -5.76 -6.27
C THR A 16 -6.81 -4.45 -5.78
N LEU A 17 -6.65 -4.17 -4.50
CA LEU A 17 -7.00 -2.91 -3.86
C LEU A 17 -5.77 -2.02 -3.72
N ASN A 18 -6.00 -0.70 -3.71
CA ASN A 18 -4.95 0.29 -3.53
C ASN A 18 -5.28 1.17 -2.31
N VAL A 19 -4.28 1.47 -1.50
CA VAL A 19 -4.39 2.43 -0.40
C VAL A 19 -3.28 3.47 -0.50
N ASP A 20 -3.63 4.73 -0.28
CA ASP A 20 -2.65 5.81 -0.20
C ASP A 20 -2.09 5.88 1.22
N ILE A 21 -0.77 5.84 1.35
CA ILE A 21 -0.05 5.94 2.63
C ILE A 21 0.94 7.09 2.56
N ASN A 22 0.90 7.95 3.58
CA ASN A 22 1.96 8.94 3.77
C ASN A 22 3.13 8.29 4.50
N ALA A 23 4.28 8.25 3.87
CA ALA A 23 5.52 7.70 4.44
C ALA A 23 6.73 8.53 3.98
N LYS A 24 7.87 8.31 4.61
CA LYS A 24 9.17 8.86 4.22
C LYS A 24 9.73 8.15 3.00
N ASP A 25 9.60 6.83 2.96
CA ASP A 25 10.14 5.93 1.94
C ASP A 25 9.22 4.71 1.70
N GLU A 26 9.55 3.89 0.71
CA GLU A 26 8.77 2.71 0.34
C GLU A 26 8.71 1.65 1.45
N ASP A 27 9.80 1.46 2.19
CA ASP A 27 9.87 0.48 3.27
C ASP A 27 8.95 0.87 4.42
N GLU A 28 8.95 2.15 4.81
CA GLU A 28 8.02 2.67 5.80
C GLU A 28 6.57 2.56 5.31
N ALA A 29 6.30 2.84 4.02
CA ALA A 29 4.96 2.68 3.45
C ALA A 29 4.47 1.22 3.54
N LEU A 30 5.34 0.25 3.23
CA LEU A 30 5.04 -1.18 3.35
C LEU A 30 4.85 -1.61 4.81
N TYR A 31 5.66 -1.08 5.73
CA TYR A 31 5.53 -1.35 7.15
C TYR A 31 4.19 -0.87 7.70
N ILE A 32 3.79 0.37 7.38
CA ILE A 32 2.51 0.93 7.78
C ILE A 32 1.36 0.11 7.16
N ALA A 33 1.44 -0.22 5.87
CA ALA A 33 0.42 -1.01 5.20
C ALA A 33 0.20 -2.37 5.87
N ARG A 34 1.27 -3.10 6.18
CA ARG A 34 1.19 -4.43 6.82
C ARG A 34 0.60 -4.39 8.22
N ASN A 35 0.81 -3.29 8.96
CA ASN A 35 0.24 -3.11 10.30
C ASN A 35 -1.21 -2.61 10.28
N PHE A 36 -1.58 -1.83 9.25
CA PHE A 36 -2.93 -1.25 9.14
C PHE A 36 -3.92 -2.20 8.47
N LEU A 37 -3.47 -3.00 7.49
CA LEU A 37 -4.34 -3.90 6.73
C LEU A 37 -4.72 -5.15 7.55
N PRO A 38 -5.86 -5.79 7.22
CA PRO A 38 -6.23 -7.07 7.84
C PRO A 38 -5.11 -8.10 7.71
N ARG A 39 -4.95 -9.00 8.69
CA ARG A 39 -3.95 -10.07 8.65
C ARG A 39 -4.02 -10.96 7.40
N ALA A 40 -5.21 -11.12 6.84
CA ALA A 40 -5.44 -11.87 5.60
C ALA A 40 -4.99 -11.12 4.34
N ALA A 41 -4.69 -9.82 4.45
CA ALA A 41 -4.26 -9.01 3.32
C ALA A 41 -2.84 -9.37 2.88
N LYS A 42 -2.67 -9.60 1.59
CA LYS A 42 -1.38 -9.84 0.95
C LYS A 42 -0.92 -8.58 0.24
N VAL A 43 0.05 -7.89 0.83
CA VAL A 43 0.66 -6.69 0.24
C VAL A 43 1.55 -7.07 -0.94
N ARG A 44 1.31 -6.48 -2.12
CA ARG A 44 2.05 -6.74 -3.37
C ARG A 44 3.22 -5.78 -3.57
N GLY A 45 3.11 -4.53 -3.13
CA GLY A 45 4.16 -3.53 -3.26
C GLY A 45 3.67 -2.11 -3.01
N ALA A 46 4.61 -1.19 -2.87
CA ALA A 46 4.38 0.24 -2.75
C ALA A 46 4.96 0.95 -4.00
N LYS A 47 4.29 2.00 -4.48
CA LYS A 47 4.82 2.88 -5.53
C LYS A 47 4.64 4.33 -5.13
N PRO A 48 5.62 5.23 -5.36
CA PRO A 48 5.45 6.65 -5.10
C PRO A 48 4.33 7.21 -5.97
N LYS A 49 3.40 7.94 -5.35
CA LYS A 49 2.32 8.62 -6.04
C LYS A 49 2.86 9.92 -6.63
N HIS A 50 3.40 9.83 -7.84
CA HIS A 50 3.73 11.02 -8.62
C HIS A 50 2.42 11.66 -9.09
N TYR A 51 2.10 12.82 -8.53
CA TYR A 51 1.11 13.71 -9.15
C TYR A 51 1.80 14.33 -10.36
N THR A 52 1.42 13.91 -11.56
CA THR A 52 1.61 14.75 -12.74
C THR A 52 0.60 15.90 -12.60
N ILE A 53 1.12 17.11 -12.43
CA ILE A 53 0.34 18.36 -12.35
C ILE A 53 -0.26 18.63 -13.73
#